data_AF-A0A5K1D3Z1-F1
#
_entry.id   AF-A0A5K1D3Z1-F1
#
_cell.length_a   1.000
_cell.length_b   1.000
_cell.length_c   1.000
_cell.angle_alpha   90.00
_cell.angle_beta   90.00
_cell.angle_gamma   90.00
#
_symmetry.space_group_name_H-M   'P 1'
#
loop_
_entity.id
_entity.type
_entity.pdbx_description
1 polymer ?
#
loop_
_entity_poly.entity_id
_entity_poly.type
_entity_poly.pdbx_seq_one_letter_code
_entity_poly.pdbx_strand_id
1 'polypeptide(L)'
;EMGSQDLYMKPIILRLLIIWLADSPSVVRCFLSSPAHLTYLIELLSSPTTSIFIHGLAATLLGECVIYNKGGDGSRDAFMVVDAISQRIGLTAYFHKFEAMRKSPIFASSGSKRQLSKPPSRSTSSEAVGPSDIPDEDQNGDDGGGSLKLDHPLLHLVFDPAFVNFVKHLEPSIRESVVDLFSHPKNNVSIVPAMLEQKNGENDKDYIARLRLFVEKQCNEIQ
;
A
#
# COMPACT_ATOMS: atom_id res chain seq x y z
N GLU A 1 -26.52 16.06 4.62
CA GLU A 1 -25.20 16.23 5.26
C GLU A 1 -24.49 14.93 5.67
N MET A 2 -25.11 13.74 5.58
CA MET A 2 -24.47 12.47 5.97
C MET A 2 -23.26 12.06 5.10
N GLY A 3 -23.28 12.38 3.79
CA GLY A 3 -22.27 11.87 2.85
C GLY A 3 -20.86 12.48 2.97
N SER A 4 -20.72 13.67 3.59
CA SER A 4 -19.42 14.31 3.74
C SER A 4 -18.64 13.78 4.94
N GLN A 5 -19.30 13.43 6.06
CA GLN A 5 -18.62 12.90 7.24
C GLN A 5 -17.99 11.52 6.98
N ASP A 6 -18.72 10.63 6.30
CA ASP A 6 -18.23 9.29 5.94
C ASP A 6 -16.99 9.34 5.01
N LEU A 7 -16.87 10.39 4.20
CA LEU A 7 -15.76 10.55 3.26
C LEU A 7 -14.43 10.86 3.98
N TYR A 8 -14.48 11.51 5.16
CA TYR A 8 -13.29 11.88 5.94
C TYR A 8 -12.89 10.82 6.96
N MET A 9 -13.85 10.05 7.47
CA MET A 9 -13.57 8.96 8.42
C MET A 9 -12.67 7.90 7.78
N LYS A 10 -12.87 7.58 6.50
CA LYS A 10 -12.07 6.59 5.77
C LYS A 10 -10.56 6.93 5.73
N PRO A 11 -10.12 8.11 5.26
CA PRO A 11 -8.71 8.51 5.32
C PRO A 11 -8.11 8.50 6.74
N ILE A 12 -8.88 8.94 7.75
CA ILE A 12 -8.41 8.99 9.14
C ILE A 12 -8.17 7.58 9.69
N ILE A 13 -9.13 6.67 9.47
CA ILE A 13 -9.02 5.27 9.88
C ILE A 13 -7.87 4.60 9.14
N LEU A 14 -7.75 4.80 7.83
CA LEU A 14 -6.66 4.22 7.04
C LEU A 14 -5.30 4.71 7.52
N ARG A 15 -5.15 6.01 7.80
CA ARG A 15 -3.92 6.55 8.39
C ARG A 15 -3.58 5.87 9.72
N LEU A 16 -4.56 5.74 10.60
CA LEU A 16 -4.36 5.09 11.89
C LEU A 16 -3.92 3.64 11.72
N LEU A 17 -4.58 2.90 10.83
CA LEU A 17 -4.23 1.51 10.53
C LEU A 17 -2.81 1.40 9.96
N ILE A 18 -2.42 2.29 9.06
CA ILE A 18 -1.06 2.31 8.49
C ILE A 18 -0.02 2.46 9.61
N ILE A 19 -0.20 3.46 10.48
CA ILE A 19 0.71 3.68 11.62
C ILE A 19 0.71 2.47 12.57
N TRP A 20 -0.43 1.80 12.74
CA TRP A 20 -0.56 0.69 13.67
C TRP A 20 0.02 -0.63 13.15
N LEU A 21 -0.06 -0.88 11.84
CA LEU A 21 0.48 -2.09 11.21
C LEU A 21 2.00 -1.99 11.01
N ALA A 22 2.55 -0.78 10.99
CA ALA A 22 3.98 -0.52 10.90
C ALA A 22 4.80 -1.30 11.94
N ASP A 23 5.86 -1.96 11.47
CA ASP A 23 6.83 -2.70 12.28
C ASP A 23 6.25 -3.79 13.20
N SER A 24 4.99 -4.20 12.99
CA SER A 24 4.24 -5.05 13.92
C SER A 24 3.63 -6.27 13.24
N PRO A 25 4.40 -7.37 13.05
CA PRO A 25 3.91 -8.58 12.40
C PRO A 25 2.69 -9.22 13.08
N SER A 26 2.56 -9.10 14.40
CA SER A 26 1.42 -9.60 15.17
C SER A 26 0.12 -8.88 14.81
N VAL A 27 0.18 -7.55 14.66
CA VAL A 27 -0.96 -6.71 14.29
C VAL A 27 -1.37 -7.00 12.85
N VAL A 28 -0.41 -7.15 11.94
CA VAL A 28 -0.68 -7.53 10.54
C VAL A 28 -1.37 -8.90 10.47
N ARG A 29 -0.87 -9.91 11.20
CA ARG A 29 -1.54 -11.22 11.25
C ARG A 29 -2.95 -11.13 11.81
N CYS A 30 -3.17 -10.34 12.86
CA CYS A 30 -4.50 -10.11 13.42
C CYS A 30 -5.43 -9.45 12.40
N PHE A 31 -4.94 -8.43 11.70
CA PHE A 31 -5.67 -7.75 10.63
C PHE A 31 -6.04 -8.72 9.49
N LEU A 32 -5.10 -9.55 9.06
CA LEU A 32 -5.30 -10.53 7.99
C LEU A 32 -6.03 -11.81 8.43
N SER A 33 -6.26 -12.02 9.72
CA SER A 33 -6.99 -13.19 10.23
C SER A 33 -8.42 -13.26 9.68
N SER A 34 -9.01 -12.11 9.33
CA SER A 34 -10.28 -12.04 8.61
C SER A 34 -10.03 -11.81 7.12
N PRO A 35 -10.42 -12.75 6.23
CA PRO A 35 -10.24 -12.57 4.79
C PRO A 35 -11.07 -11.40 4.22
N ALA A 36 -12.13 -10.99 4.93
CA ALA A 36 -12.96 -9.86 4.54
C ALA A 36 -12.18 -8.53 4.48
N HIS A 37 -11.16 -8.35 5.33
CA HIS A 37 -10.36 -7.12 5.33
C HIS A 37 -9.51 -6.99 4.06
N LEU A 38 -8.90 -8.09 3.62
CA LEU A 38 -8.12 -8.11 2.38
C LEU A 38 -9.02 -7.86 1.16
N THR A 39 -10.17 -8.54 1.09
CA THR A 39 -11.15 -8.34 0.02
C THR A 39 -11.63 -6.89 -0.03
N TYR A 40 -11.95 -6.31 1.13
CA TYR A 40 -12.38 -4.92 1.22
C TYR A 40 -11.32 -3.94 0.69
N LEU A 41 -10.04 -4.12 1.06
CA LEU A 41 -8.96 -3.25 0.54
C LEU A 41 -8.80 -3.36 -0.97
N ILE A 42 -8.92 -4.56 -1.52
CA ILE A 42 -8.84 -4.79 -2.96
C ILE A 42 -10.02 -4.12 -3.68
N GLU A 43 -11.24 -4.29 -3.19
CA GLU A 43 -12.43 -3.62 -3.74
C GLU A 43 -12.31 -2.10 -3.65
N LEU A 44 -11.77 -1.60 -2.54
CA LEU A 44 -11.54 -0.18 -2.32
C LEU A 44 -10.55 0.39 -3.35
N LEU A 45 -9.52 -0.37 -3.75
CA LEU A 45 -8.53 0.02 -4.77
C LEU A 45 -9.08 -0.05 -6.21
N SER A 46 -10.02 -0.95 -6.45
CA SER A 46 -10.68 -1.15 -7.74
C SER A 46 -11.85 -0.19 -7.97
N SER A 47 -12.37 0.44 -6.91
CA SER A 47 -13.52 1.34 -6.99
C SER A 47 -13.19 2.66 -7.70
N PRO A 48 -13.82 2.98 -8.85
CA PRO A 48 -13.51 4.22 -9.59
C PRO A 48 -14.03 5.48 -8.89
N THR A 49 -14.98 5.35 -7.96
CA THR A 49 -15.63 6.48 -7.27
C THR A 49 -14.88 6.93 -6.01
N THR A 50 -13.82 6.21 -5.64
CA THR A 50 -13.06 6.47 -4.42
C THR A 50 -11.95 7.50 -4.67
N SER A 51 -11.74 8.39 -3.69
CA SER A 51 -10.72 9.45 -3.77
C SER A 51 -9.31 8.88 -3.95
N ILE A 52 -8.48 9.61 -4.70
CA ILE A 52 -7.06 9.29 -4.92
C ILE A 52 -6.30 9.08 -3.60
N PHE A 53 -6.63 9.85 -2.55
CA PHE A 53 -6.00 9.69 -1.23
C PHE A 53 -6.38 8.37 -0.56
N ILE A 54 -7.64 7.98 -0.64
CA ILE A 54 -8.10 6.72 -0.07
C ILE A 54 -7.47 5.55 -0.82
N HIS A 55 -7.36 5.65 -2.16
CA HIS A 55 -6.63 4.67 -2.95
C HIS A 55 -5.16 4.56 -2.56
N GLY A 56 -4.44 5.68 -2.44
CA GLY A 56 -3.03 5.65 -2.06
C GLY A 56 -2.80 5.12 -0.64
N LEU A 57 -3.65 5.50 0.31
CA LEU A 57 -3.59 4.99 1.69
C LEU A 57 -3.92 3.50 1.76
N ALA A 58 -4.97 3.05 1.08
CA ALA A 58 -5.32 1.63 1.01
C ALA A 58 -4.19 0.82 0.35
N ALA A 59 -3.55 1.36 -0.70
CA ALA A 59 -2.41 0.72 -1.35
C ALA A 59 -1.22 0.61 -0.39
N THR A 60 -0.96 1.66 0.40
CA THR A 60 0.08 1.69 1.43
C THR A 60 -0.17 0.63 2.49
N LEU A 61 -1.38 0.58 3.05
CA LEU A 61 -1.77 -0.40 4.05
C LEU A 61 -1.64 -1.85 3.52
N LEU A 62 -2.05 -2.08 2.27
CA LEU A 62 -1.91 -3.38 1.63
C LEU A 62 -0.45 -3.76 1.40
N GLY A 63 0.42 -2.78 1.15
CA GLY A 63 1.87 -2.98 1.05
C GLY A 63 2.53 -3.32 2.39
N GLU A 64 2.04 -2.74 3.50
CA GLU A 64 2.50 -3.12 4.85
C GLU A 64 2.12 -4.57 5.19
N CYS A 65 0.95 -5.02 4.74
CA CYS A 65 0.57 -6.43 4.79
C CYS A 65 1.47 -7.34 3.94
N VAL A 66 2.31 -6.80 3.06
CA VAL A 66 3.35 -7.57 2.34
C VAL A 66 4.65 -7.54 3.14
N ILE A 67 5.13 -6.36 3.55
CA ILE A 67 6.44 -6.21 4.21
C ILE A 67 6.47 -6.85 5.60
N TYR A 68 5.45 -6.59 6.41
CA TYR A 68 5.44 -6.94 7.84
C TYR A 68 4.73 -8.27 8.10
N ASN A 69 4.18 -8.93 7.08
CA ASN A 69 3.56 -10.25 7.21
C ASN A 69 4.61 -11.38 7.22
N LYS A 70 5.56 -11.27 8.14
CA LYS A 70 6.61 -12.27 8.37
C LYS A 70 6.06 -13.34 9.32
N GLY A 71 5.20 -14.21 8.80
CA GLY A 71 4.63 -15.44 9.41
C GLY A 71 5.66 -16.52 9.76
N GLY A 72 5.27 -17.58 10.48
CA GLY A 72 6.16 -18.73 10.78
C GLY A 72 6.75 -19.42 9.55
N ASP A 73 6.05 -19.31 8.40
CA ASP A 73 6.52 -19.64 7.05
C ASP A 73 6.50 -18.37 6.17
N GLY A 74 7.06 -17.25 6.67
CA GLY A 74 6.76 -15.86 6.29
C GLY A 74 6.85 -15.44 4.81
N SER A 75 7.20 -16.34 3.88
CA SER A 75 7.02 -16.11 2.44
C SER A 75 5.61 -16.46 1.95
N ARG A 76 4.93 -17.44 2.56
CA ARG A 76 3.64 -17.96 2.04
C ARG A 76 2.51 -16.95 2.22
N ASP A 77 2.43 -16.30 3.38
CA ASP A 77 1.34 -15.39 3.71
C ASP A 77 1.48 -14.04 2.99
N ALA A 78 2.71 -13.53 2.86
CA ALA A 78 3.00 -12.33 2.07
C ALA A 78 2.76 -12.58 0.56
N PHE A 79 3.15 -13.75 0.05
CA PHE A 79 2.92 -14.12 -1.34
C PHE A 79 1.43 -14.16 -1.69
N MET A 80 0.57 -14.69 -0.81
CA MET A 80 -0.88 -14.69 -1.01
C MET A 80 -1.45 -13.27 -1.20
N VAL A 81 -0.93 -12.29 -0.46
CA VAL A 81 -1.32 -10.88 -0.61
C VAL A 81 -0.85 -10.33 -1.96
N VAL A 82 0.40 -10.60 -2.35
CA VAL A 82 0.97 -10.17 -3.65
C VAL A 82 0.22 -10.81 -4.82
N ASP A 83 -0.11 -12.09 -4.74
CA ASP A 83 -0.90 -12.78 -5.76
C ASP A 83 -2.30 -12.16 -5.87
N ALA A 84 -2.98 -11.91 -4.73
CA ALA A 84 -4.27 -11.24 -4.74
C ALA A 84 -4.23 -9.83 -5.39
N ILE A 85 -3.18 -9.05 -5.13
CA ILE A 85 -2.96 -7.76 -5.80
C ILE A 85 -2.81 -7.97 -7.32
N SER A 86 -1.95 -8.89 -7.73
CA SER A 86 -1.67 -9.17 -9.13
C SER A 86 -2.92 -9.61 -9.88
N GLN A 87 -3.69 -10.55 -9.33
CA GLN A 87 -4.87 -11.12 -9.98
C GLN A 87 -6.06 -10.15 -10.04
N ARG A 88 -6.23 -9.28 -9.04
CA ARG A 88 -7.44 -8.44 -8.92
C ARG A 88 -7.26 -7.01 -9.37
N ILE A 89 -6.06 -6.46 -9.26
CA ILE A 89 -5.76 -5.05 -9.54
C ILE A 89 -4.72 -4.96 -10.67
N GLY A 90 -3.71 -5.83 -10.63
CA GLY A 90 -2.52 -5.75 -11.48
C GLY A 90 -1.46 -4.83 -10.86
N LEU A 91 -0.19 -5.28 -10.86
CA LEU A 91 0.90 -4.58 -10.17
C LEU A 91 1.14 -3.16 -10.67
N THR A 92 1.07 -2.93 -11.99
CA THR A 92 1.23 -1.59 -12.58
C THR A 92 0.14 -0.63 -12.10
N ALA A 93 -1.12 -1.09 -12.08
CA ALA A 93 -2.24 -0.27 -11.61
C ALA A 93 -2.17 -0.02 -10.10
N TYR A 94 -1.72 -1.02 -9.33
CA TYR A 94 -1.45 -0.88 -7.90
C TYR A 94 -0.38 0.19 -7.63
N PHE A 95 0.77 0.15 -8.30
CA PHE A 95 1.81 1.17 -8.13
C PHE A 95 1.37 2.56 -8.59
N HIS A 96 0.50 2.63 -9.60
CA HIS A 96 -0.07 3.90 -10.05
C HIS A 96 -0.88 4.61 -8.95
N LYS A 97 -1.46 3.87 -7.98
CA LYS A 97 -2.20 4.47 -6.85
C LYS A 97 -1.29 5.30 -5.93
N PHE A 98 -0.06 4.85 -5.70
CA PHE A 98 0.94 5.60 -4.94
C PHE A 98 1.35 6.87 -5.70
N GLU A 99 1.65 6.74 -7.00
CA GLU A 99 2.08 7.85 -7.83
C GLU A 99 0.99 8.93 -7.95
N ALA A 100 -0.27 8.53 -8.09
CA ALA A 100 -1.40 9.45 -8.13
C ALA A 100 -1.55 10.23 -6.81
N MET A 101 -1.42 9.56 -5.66
CA MET A 101 -1.45 10.22 -4.35
C MET A 101 -0.26 11.17 -4.18
N ARG A 102 0.94 10.77 -4.60
CA ARG A 102 2.17 11.55 -4.47
C ARG A 102 2.16 12.84 -5.29
N LYS A 103 1.56 12.80 -6.48
CA LYS A 103 1.40 13.96 -7.38
C LYS A 103 0.38 14.98 -6.88
N SER A 104 -0.45 14.61 -5.90
CA SER A 104 -1.43 15.52 -5.33
C SER A 104 -0.76 16.69 -4.61
N PRO A 105 -1.27 17.93 -4.73
CA PRO A 105 -0.70 19.11 -4.09
C PRO A 105 -0.66 18.99 -2.56
N ILE A 106 -1.61 18.30 -1.93
CA ILE A 106 -1.62 18.10 -0.46
C ILE A 106 -0.41 17.27 -0.02
N PHE A 107 -0.10 16.21 -0.77
CA PHE A 107 1.04 15.33 -0.47
C PHE A 107 2.39 15.99 -0.83
N ALA A 108 2.43 16.73 -1.94
CA ALA A 108 3.61 17.44 -2.40
C ALA A 108 3.97 18.63 -1.48
N SER A 109 2.98 19.41 -1.05
CA SER A 109 3.17 20.59 -0.20
C SER A 109 3.49 20.25 1.26
N SER A 110 2.88 19.22 1.83
CA SER A 110 3.16 18.78 3.20
C SER A 110 4.58 18.22 3.41
N GLY A 111 5.30 17.88 2.33
CA GLY A 111 6.69 17.44 2.38
C GLY A 111 7.71 18.59 2.41
N SER A 112 7.32 19.81 2.06
CA SER A 112 8.17 20.98 2.25
C SER A 112 8.09 21.38 3.72
N LYS A 113 9.23 21.39 4.42
CA LYS A 113 9.34 22.06 5.72
C LYS A 113 8.66 23.43 5.57
N ARG A 114 7.53 23.66 6.26
CA ARG A 114 7.15 25.04 6.58
C ARG A 114 8.36 25.57 7.30
N GLN A 115 9.15 26.42 6.63
CA GLN A 115 10.09 27.26 7.34
C GLN A 115 9.21 28.00 8.34
N LEU A 116 9.36 27.63 9.61
CA LEU A 116 8.77 28.30 10.74
C LEU A 116 8.99 29.78 10.49
N SER A 117 7.90 30.50 10.21
CA SER A 117 7.93 31.92 9.94
C SER A 117 8.72 32.56 11.07
N LYS A 118 9.84 33.16 10.69
CA LYS A 118 10.77 33.87 11.55
C LYS A 118 9.96 34.69 12.56
N PRO A 119 10.26 34.60 13.88
CA PRO A 119 9.52 35.39 14.87
C PRO A 119 9.61 36.86 14.46
N PRO A 120 8.52 37.65 14.54
CA PRO A 120 8.53 39.05 14.17
C PRO A 120 9.49 39.77 15.12
N SER A 121 10.72 39.98 14.64
CA SER A 121 11.69 40.81 15.31
C SER A 121 11.17 42.23 15.19
N ARG A 122 10.66 42.76 16.30
CA ARG A 122 10.37 44.20 16.47
C ARG A 122 11.60 44.97 16.01
N SER A 123 11.48 45.67 14.89
CA SER A 123 12.43 46.70 14.48
C SER A 123 11.61 47.88 13.97
N THR A 124 11.91 49.00 14.60
CA THR A 124 11.28 50.32 14.54
C THR A 124 11.66 51.07 13.26
N SER A 125 10.68 51.75 12.63
CA SER A 125 10.76 52.93 11.70
C SER A 125 11.62 52.79 10.43
N SER A 126 11.27 53.27 9.23
CA SER A 126 10.33 54.29 8.77
C SER A 126 9.90 54.04 7.31
N GLU A 127 8.65 54.42 7.02
CA GLU A 127 8.11 55.12 5.84
C GLU A 127 8.71 54.88 4.43
N ALA A 128 7.87 54.34 3.53
CA ALA A 128 7.56 54.95 2.24
C ALA A 128 6.25 54.34 1.68
N VAL A 129 5.29 55.23 1.37
CA VAL A 129 3.96 54.96 0.83
C VAL A 129 4.04 54.66 -0.67
N GLY A 130 3.36 53.62 -1.14
CA GLY A 130 3.07 53.36 -2.56
C GLY A 130 1.69 52.70 -2.69
N PRO A 131 0.85 53.12 -3.66
CA PRO A 131 -0.59 52.88 -3.64
C PRO A 131 -1.00 51.43 -3.94
N SER A 132 -2.15 51.08 -3.35
CA SER A 132 -2.91 49.84 -3.46
C SER A 132 -3.27 49.46 -4.88
N ASP A 133 -3.12 48.17 -5.22
CA ASP A 133 -3.93 47.48 -6.23
C ASP A 133 -4.32 46.09 -5.69
N ILE A 134 -5.63 45.85 -5.69
CA ILE A 134 -6.36 44.65 -5.25
C ILE A 134 -6.47 43.69 -6.47
N PRO A 135 -6.59 42.35 -6.28
CA PRO A 135 -6.13 41.37 -7.25
C PRO A 135 -7.16 41.03 -8.33
N ASP A 136 -6.67 40.72 -9.53
CA ASP A 136 -7.46 40.13 -10.61
C ASP A 136 -7.66 38.63 -10.37
N GLU A 137 -8.91 38.28 -10.05
CA GLU A 137 -9.49 36.95 -10.21
C GLU A 137 -9.70 36.67 -11.70
N ASP A 138 -9.03 35.65 -12.24
CA ASP A 138 -9.46 35.03 -13.51
C ASP A 138 -9.77 33.54 -13.27
N GLN A 139 -11.06 33.28 -13.06
CA GLN A 139 -11.70 32.00 -13.27
C GLN A 139 -12.00 31.85 -14.78
N ASN A 140 -11.40 30.87 -15.44
CA ASN A 140 -12.15 29.82 -16.17
C ASN A 140 -11.23 28.91 -16.98
N GLY A 141 -11.21 27.65 -16.57
CA GLY A 141 -10.80 26.50 -17.35
C GLY A 141 -11.65 25.33 -16.87
N ASP A 142 -12.88 25.26 -17.39
CA ASP A 142 -13.83 24.16 -17.26
C ASP A 142 -13.18 22.86 -17.77
N ASP A 143 -12.93 21.92 -16.86
CA ASP A 143 -12.69 20.52 -17.22
C ASP A 143 -13.71 19.65 -16.46
N GLY A 144 -14.61 19.07 -17.23
CA GLY A 144 -15.74 18.29 -16.77
C GLY A 144 -15.29 16.97 -16.13
N GLY A 145 -15.17 16.97 -14.82
CA GLY A 145 -15.08 15.78 -13.99
C GLY A 145 -15.18 16.20 -12.55
N GLY A 146 -16.22 15.75 -11.83
CA GLY A 146 -16.52 16.18 -10.46
C GLY A 146 -15.34 16.03 -9.49
N SER A 147 -14.49 17.06 -9.44
CA SER A 147 -13.44 17.23 -8.45
C SER A 147 -14.13 17.65 -7.16
N LEU A 148 -14.52 16.64 -6.38
CA LEU A 148 -15.02 16.83 -5.02
C LEU A 148 -13.93 17.56 -4.21
N LYS A 149 -14.09 18.88 -4.06
CA LYS A 149 -13.35 19.82 -3.19
C LYS A 149 -12.14 19.18 -2.48
N LEU A 150 -11.00 19.23 -3.16
CA LEU A 150 -9.71 18.76 -2.63
C LEU A 150 -9.16 19.61 -1.47
N ASP A 151 -9.82 20.71 -1.09
CA ASP A 151 -9.31 21.68 -0.10
C ASP A 151 -9.95 21.52 1.29
N HIS A 152 -10.30 20.30 1.70
CA HIS A 152 -10.86 20.13 3.03
C HIS A 152 -9.74 20.17 4.10
N PRO A 153 -9.83 21.03 5.14
CA PRO A 153 -8.82 21.16 6.19
C PRO A 153 -8.43 19.84 6.88
N LEU A 154 -9.36 18.88 6.90
CA LEU A 154 -9.14 17.55 7.50
C LEU A 154 -8.15 16.69 6.70
N LEU A 155 -8.05 16.86 5.38
CA LEU A 155 -7.03 16.13 4.60
C LEU A 155 -5.62 16.65 4.91
N HIS A 156 -5.46 17.95 5.16
CA HIS A 156 -4.19 18.49 5.65
C HIS A 156 -3.82 17.96 7.04
N LEU A 157 -4.80 17.65 7.88
CA LEU A 157 -4.55 16.99 9.17
C LEU A 157 -4.12 15.54 8.97
N VAL A 158 -4.79 14.79 8.07
CA VAL A 158 -4.41 13.41 7.74
C VAL A 158 -3.00 13.36 7.15
N PHE A 159 -2.69 14.22 6.19
CA PHE A 159 -1.39 14.28 5.52
C PHE A 159 -0.47 15.33 6.16
N ASP A 160 -0.24 15.21 7.46
CA ASP A 160 0.78 16.03 8.12
C ASP A 160 2.20 15.65 7.66
N PRO A 161 3.19 16.53 7.85
CA PRO A 161 4.55 16.30 7.35
C PRO A 161 5.22 15.02 7.89
N ALA A 162 4.91 14.60 9.12
CA ALA A 162 5.50 13.41 9.72
C ALA A 162 4.95 12.15 9.03
N PHE A 163 3.62 12.09 8.86
CA PHE A 163 2.97 10.99 8.18
C PHE A 163 3.33 10.91 6.69
N VAL A 164 3.41 12.05 6.00
CA VAL A 164 3.85 12.09 4.59
C VAL A 164 5.28 11.57 4.44
N ASN A 165 6.19 11.97 5.33
CA ASN A 165 7.55 11.43 5.32
C ASN A 165 7.57 9.95 5.64
N PHE A 166 6.78 9.47 6.60
CA PHE A 166 6.64 8.05 6.89
C PHE A 166 6.25 7.25 5.63
N VAL A 167 5.18 7.66 4.94
CA VAL A 167 4.72 7.00 3.70
C VAL A 167 5.79 7.03 2.61
N LYS A 168 6.53 8.14 2.46
CA LYS A 168 7.62 8.26 1.47
C LYS A 168 8.78 7.29 1.71
N HIS A 169 9.08 6.95 2.96
CA HIS A 169 10.14 5.96 3.28
C HIS A 169 9.64 4.53 3.12
N LEU A 170 8.34 4.32 3.35
CA LEU A 170 7.71 3.00 3.26
C LEU A 170 7.51 2.56 1.80
N GLU A 171 7.09 3.47 0.92
CA GLU A 171 6.76 3.16 -0.48
C GLU A 171 7.87 2.42 -1.25
N PRO A 172 9.16 2.83 -1.21
CA PRO A 172 10.23 2.10 -1.90
C PRO A 172 10.38 0.67 -1.39
N SER A 173 10.29 0.48 -0.07
CA SER A 173 10.37 -0.84 0.56
C SER A 173 9.20 -1.73 0.16
N ILE A 174 7.99 -1.16 0.02
CA ILE A 174 6.80 -1.88 -0.47
C ILE A 174 7.05 -2.34 -1.90
N ARG A 175 7.49 -1.42 -2.76
CA ARG A 175 7.70 -1.68 -4.18
C ARG A 175 8.75 -2.76 -4.39
N GLU A 176 9.87 -2.68 -3.69
CA GLU A 176 10.93 -3.70 -3.73
C GLU A 176 10.40 -5.06 -3.28
N SER A 177 9.74 -5.14 -2.13
CA SER A 177 9.23 -6.41 -1.58
C SER A 177 8.15 -7.04 -2.47
N VAL A 178 7.24 -6.24 -3.03
CA VAL A 178 6.20 -6.74 -3.94
C VAL A 178 6.81 -7.26 -5.24
N VAL A 179 7.77 -6.53 -5.82
CA VAL A 179 8.45 -6.96 -7.05
C VAL A 179 9.25 -8.24 -6.79
N ASP A 180 10.02 -8.30 -5.70
CA ASP A 180 10.81 -9.48 -5.36
C ASP A 180 9.95 -10.74 -5.17
N LEU A 181 8.88 -10.64 -4.37
CA LEU A 181 7.94 -11.75 -4.14
C LEU A 181 7.20 -12.17 -5.41
N PHE A 182 6.90 -11.22 -6.29
CA PHE A 182 6.22 -11.52 -7.55
C PHE A 182 7.16 -12.15 -8.59
N SER A 183 8.42 -11.71 -8.65
CA SER A 183 9.45 -12.29 -9.53
C SER A 183 9.92 -13.65 -9.06
N HIS A 184 9.84 -13.92 -7.76
CA HIS A 184 10.16 -15.19 -7.15
C HIS A 184 8.93 -15.79 -6.46
N PRO A 185 7.88 -16.23 -7.21
CA PRO A 185 6.62 -16.73 -6.66
C PRO A 185 6.78 -18.12 -6.01
N LYS A 186 7.77 -18.28 -5.13
CA LYS A 186 8.51 -19.47 -4.67
C LYS A 186 9.75 -19.77 -5.51
N ASN A 187 10.90 -19.21 -5.13
CA ASN A 187 12.17 -19.93 -5.28
C ASN A 187 12.35 -21.01 -4.18
N ASN A 188 11.26 -21.68 -3.82
CA ASN A 188 11.26 -23.02 -3.24
C ASN A 188 10.76 -24.02 -4.31
N VAL A 189 11.20 -23.84 -5.55
CA VAL A 189 11.08 -24.88 -6.58
C VAL A 189 12.34 -25.72 -6.48
N SER A 190 12.12 -26.98 -6.08
CA SER A 190 13.01 -28.11 -6.25
C SER A 190 14.28 -28.17 -5.38
N ILE A 191 14.11 -28.23 -4.06
CA ILE A 191 14.64 -29.45 -3.44
C ILE A 191 13.62 -30.50 -3.87
N VAL A 192 13.98 -31.34 -4.84
CA VAL A 192 13.31 -32.63 -5.02
C VAL A 192 13.24 -33.19 -3.60
N PRO A 193 12.05 -33.35 -2.97
CA PRO A 193 11.98 -33.85 -1.61
C PRO A 193 12.91 -35.05 -1.52
N ALA A 194 13.68 -35.27 -0.45
CA ALA A 194 14.59 -36.42 -0.39
C ALA A 194 13.87 -37.78 -0.64
N MET A 195 12.53 -37.78 -0.59
CA MET A 195 11.61 -38.84 -1.02
C MET A 195 11.42 -39.01 -2.54
N LEU A 196 11.74 -38.04 -3.39
CA LEU A 196 11.73 -38.14 -4.84
C LEU A 196 13.14 -38.30 -5.41
N GLU A 197 14.20 -38.18 -4.60
CA GLU A 197 15.57 -38.53 -5.01
C GLU A 197 15.79 -40.05 -4.94
N GLN A 198 16.62 -40.58 -5.84
CA GLN A 198 17.04 -41.98 -5.81
C GLN A 198 17.94 -42.21 -4.59
N LYS A 199 17.59 -43.19 -3.75
CA LYS A 199 18.36 -43.45 -2.54
C LYS A 199 19.69 -44.12 -2.89
N ASN A 200 20.73 -43.89 -2.09
CA ASN A 200 22.03 -44.54 -2.28
C ASN A 200 21.87 -46.07 -2.28
N GLY A 201 22.17 -46.71 -3.41
CA GLY A 201 22.05 -48.16 -3.61
C GLY A 201 20.68 -48.65 -4.12
N GLU A 202 19.74 -47.76 -4.42
CA GLU A 202 18.45 -48.11 -5.01
C GLU A 202 18.57 -48.35 -6.52
N ASN A 203 18.07 -49.48 -7.01
CA ASN A 203 18.01 -49.79 -8.44
C ASN A 203 16.85 -49.01 -9.11
N ASP A 204 17.02 -48.64 -10.37
CA ASP A 204 16.06 -47.87 -11.17
C ASP A 204 14.63 -48.44 -11.14
N LYS A 205 14.50 -49.78 -11.14
CA LYS A 205 13.18 -50.42 -11.04
C LYS A 205 12.47 -50.12 -9.71
N ASP A 206 13.22 -50.14 -8.61
CA ASP A 206 12.69 -49.92 -7.26
C ASP A 206 12.40 -48.43 -7.04
N TYR A 207 13.23 -47.56 -7.60
CA TYR A 207 13.02 -46.12 -7.62
C TYR A 207 11.71 -45.75 -8.35
N ILE A 208 11.49 -46.29 -9.55
CA ILE A 208 10.27 -46.04 -10.33
C ILE A 208 9.03 -46.60 -9.61
N ALA A 209 9.12 -47.79 -9.00
CA ALA A 209 8.02 -48.37 -8.24
C ALA A 209 7.63 -47.49 -7.05
N ARG A 210 8.62 -46.98 -6.32
CA ARG A 210 8.43 -46.07 -5.17
C ARG A 210 7.80 -44.73 -5.58
N LEU A 211 8.25 -44.16 -6.69
CA LEU A 211 7.66 -42.93 -7.24
C LEU A 211 6.20 -43.13 -7.64
N ARG A 212 5.84 -44.26 -8.26
CA ARG A 212 4.46 -44.57 -8.62
C ARG A 212 3.55 -44.67 -7.40
N LEU A 213 4.00 -45.39 -6.36
CA LEU A 213 3.25 -45.51 -5.11
C LEU A 213 3.08 -44.16 -4.41
N PHE A 214 4.09 -43.29 -4.48
CA PHE A 214 3.99 -41.94 -3.93
C PHE A 214 2.91 -41.13 -4.64
N VAL A 215 2.88 -41.13 -5.98
CA VAL A 215 1.86 -40.41 -6.76
C VAL A 215 0.46 -40.95 -6.48
N GLU A 216 0.29 -42.27 -6.45
CA GLU A 216 -0.99 -42.91 -6.16
C GLU A 216 -1.52 -42.55 -4.77
N LYS A 217 -0.63 -42.53 -3.76
CA LYS A 217 -0.98 -42.10 -2.40
C LYS A 217 -1.45 -40.64 -2.37
N GLN A 218 -0.77 -39.75 -3.09
CA GLN A 218 -1.15 -38.34 -3.16
C GLN A 218 -2.48 -38.13 -3.90
N CYS A 219 -2.77 -38.91 -4.94
CA CYS A 219 -4.07 -38.87 -5.62
C CYS A 219 -5.22 -39.26 -4.69
N ASN A 220 -5.00 -40.24 -3.80
CA ASN A 220 -6.02 -40.71 -2.87
C ASN A 220 -6.25 -39.78 -1.66
N GLU A 221 -5.28 -38.95 -1.28
CA GLU A 221 -5.41 -38.00 -0.16
C GLU A 221 -6.12 -36.68 -0.56
N ILE A 222 -6.28 -36.42 -1.86
CA ILE A 222 -6.88 -35.17 -2.39
C ILE A 222 -8.39 -35.32 -2.67
N GLN A 223 -8.93 -36.53 -2.61
CA GLN A 223 -10.30 -36.88 -2.98
C GLN A 223 -11.22 -37.00 -1.75
#